data_AF-A0A2T2SLX1-F1
#
_entry.id   AF-A0A2T2SLX1-F1
#
_cell.length_a   1.000
_cell.length_b   1.000
_cell.length_c   1.000
_cell.angle_alpha   90.00
_cell.angle_beta   90.00
_cell.angle_gamma   90.00
#
_symmetry.space_group_name_H-M   'P 1'
#
loop_
_entity.id
_entity.type
_entity.pdbx_description
1 polymer ?
#
loop_
_entity_poly.entity_id
_entity_poly.type
_entity_poly.pdbx_seq_one_letter_code
_entity_poly.pdbx_strand_id
1 'polypeptide(L)'
;MPDVQTPQQQKITIRLPDGSERTHPTGATGYDVAEDIGAGLARDALAVKVNGEVRDLQRPIEEDADLEVLTWDDAEGKMVFWHSSAHLLAEALEALYGDVKFGVGPPIEDGFYYDVDFSDAGRDAPSSEDDLAEIEEKMQELAARDVPYEREPVSKDEAMQYFTEKGAPYKQELIEELEDGTITFYRQGEFTDLCRGPHLPSTGAITYPKLLSTAGAYWRGDEDRAQLTRIYGVSFPKKKLLDEHLEMLEKARERDHRKLGRELELFTFSETVGAGLPMWLPKGTTLRETLEGFLQQEQLERGYEP
;
A
#
# COMPACT_ATOMS: atom_id res chain seq x y z
N MET A 1 -48.78 -31.76 -15.73
CA MET A 1 -47.49 -31.28 -15.22
C MET A 1 -47.24 -29.95 -15.90
N PRO A 2 -47.37 -28.80 -15.22
CA PRO A 2 -46.96 -27.54 -15.82
C PRO A 2 -45.43 -27.52 -15.89
N ASP A 3 -44.92 -27.18 -17.08
CA ASP A 3 -43.50 -26.92 -17.34
C ASP A 3 -42.99 -25.88 -16.33
N VAL A 4 -42.05 -26.28 -15.48
CA VAL A 4 -41.30 -25.34 -14.64
C VAL A 4 -40.31 -24.67 -15.57
N GLN A 5 -40.70 -23.53 -16.14
CA GLN A 5 -39.79 -22.65 -16.86
C GLN A 5 -38.66 -22.25 -15.90
N THR A 6 -37.48 -22.81 -16.12
CA THR A 6 -36.25 -22.36 -15.45
C THR A 6 -36.04 -20.89 -15.85
N PRO A 7 -35.84 -19.96 -14.90
CA PRO A 7 -35.57 -18.57 -15.26
C PRO A 7 -34.33 -18.52 -16.17
N GLN A 8 -34.44 -17.91 -17.35
CA GLN A 8 -33.28 -17.66 -18.19
C GLN A 8 -32.34 -16.72 -17.43
N GLN A 9 -31.17 -17.24 -17.07
CA GLN A 9 -30.12 -16.48 -16.40
C GLN A 9 -29.70 -15.35 -17.36
N GLN A 10 -29.85 -14.10 -16.91
CA GLN A 10 -29.33 -12.95 -17.65
C GLN A 10 -27.82 -13.12 -17.84
N LYS A 11 -27.33 -12.68 -19.00
CA LYS A 11 -25.93 -12.81 -19.40
C LYS A 11 -25.35 -11.43 -19.66
N ILE A 12 -24.07 -11.30 -19.38
CA ILE A 12 -23.26 -10.12 -19.64
C ILE A 12 -22.14 -10.48 -20.63
N THR A 13 -21.71 -9.48 -21.38
CA THR A 13 -20.58 -9.55 -22.31
C THR A 13 -19.36 -8.89 -21.69
N ILE A 14 -18.29 -9.66 -21.55
CA ILE A 14 -17.00 -9.20 -21.05
C ILE A 14 -16.04 -9.08 -22.22
N ARG A 15 -15.49 -7.89 -22.42
CA ARG A 15 -14.49 -7.60 -23.47
C ARG A 15 -13.09 -7.61 -22.86
N LEU A 16 -12.18 -8.35 -23.49
CA LEU A 16 -10.80 -8.50 -23.03
C LEU A 16 -9.85 -7.59 -23.83
N PRO A 17 -8.62 -7.32 -23.32
CA PRO A 17 -7.67 -6.40 -23.97
C PRO A 17 -7.22 -6.85 -25.37
N ASP A 18 -7.31 -8.14 -25.67
CA ASP A 18 -7.01 -8.69 -27.01
C ASP A 18 -8.15 -8.50 -28.02
N GLY A 19 -9.24 -7.85 -27.60
CA GLY A 19 -10.45 -7.63 -28.39
C GLY A 19 -11.40 -8.83 -28.45
N SER A 20 -11.09 -9.93 -27.74
CA SER A 20 -12.03 -11.05 -27.62
C SER A 20 -13.18 -10.72 -26.68
N GLU A 21 -14.34 -11.32 -26.93
CA GLU A 21 -15.53 -11.18 -26.08
C GLU A 21 -15.88 -12.54 -25.48
N ARG A 22 -16.25 -12.54 -24.20
CA ARG A 22 -16.71 -13.72 -23.45
C ARG A 22 -18.08 -13.44 -22.85
N THR A 23 -18.93 -14.46 -22.80
CA THR A 23 -20.26 -14.33 -22.24
C THR A 23 -20.36 -15.07 -20.92
N HIS A 24 -20.71 -14.36 -19.86
CA HIS A 24 -20.86 -14.89 -18.51
C HIS A 24 -22.28 -14.65 -17.98
N PRO A 25 -22.75 -15.40 -16.98
CA PRO A 25 -23.98 -15.03 -16.27
C PRO A 25 -23.80 -13.68 -15.56
N THR A 26 -24.87 -12.88 -15.47
CA THR A 26 -24.90 -11.69 -14.61
C THR A 26 -24.53 -12.07 -13.18
N GLY A 27 -23.67 -11.26 -12.56
CA GLY A 27 -23.10 -11.52 -11.24
C GLY A 27 -21.81 -12.34 -11.26
N ALA A 28 -21.29 -12.71 -12.43
CA ALA A 28 -19.97 -13.33 -12.54
C ALA A 28 -18.88 -12.41 -11.96
N THR A 29 -17.85 -13.03 -11.39
CA THR A 29 -16.73 -12.35 -10.73
C THR A 29 -15.55 -12.19 -11.69
N GLY A 30 -14.60 -11.33 -11.32
CA GLY A 30 -13.33 -11.24 -12.03
C GLY A 30 -12.55 -12.56 -12.00
N TYR A 31 -12.69 -13.34 -10.92
CA TYR A 31 -12.12 -14.68 -10.81
C TYR A 31 -12.71 -15.65 -11.85
N ASP A 32 -14.05 -15.68 -12.01
CA ASP A 32 -14.71 -16.55 -12.99
C ASP A 32 -14.24 -16.27 -14.42
N VAL A 33 -14.04 -14.99 -14.76
CA VAL A 33 -13.52 -14.59 -16.06
C VAL A 33 -12.06 -15.02 -16.22
N ALA A 34 -11.22 -14.84 -15.19
CA ALA A 34 -9.83 -15.28 -15.22
C ALA A 34 -9.71 -16.82 -15.37
N GLU A 35 -10.58 -17.58 -14.71
CA GLU A 35 -10.65 -19.05 -14.81
C GLU A 35 -11.05 -19.51 -16.21
N ASP A 36 -12.03 -18.86 -16.84
CA ASP A 36 -12.45 -19.15 -18.23
C ASP A 36 -11.37 -18.79 -19.27
N ILE A 37 -10.52 -17.80 -18.98
CA ILE A 37 -9.33 -17.52 -19.80
C ILE A 37 -8.29 -18.64 -19.62
N GLY A 38 -8.03 -19.02 -18.37
CA GLY A 38 -7.22 -20.20 -18.05
C GLY A 38 -6.77 -20.25 -16.60
N ALA A 39 -6.72 -21.46 -16.05
CA ALA A 39 -6.38 -21.71 -14.65
C ALA A 39 -5.04 -21.12 -14.19
N GLY A 40 -4.05 -20.99 -15.08
CA GLY A 40 -2.78 -20.34 -14.77
C GLY A 40 -2.93 -18.85 -14.47
N LEU A 41 -3.73 -18.15 -15.29
CA LEU A 41 -4.03 -16.73 -15.10
C LEU A 41 -4.87 -16.52 -13.84
N ALA A 42 -5.89 -17.35 -13.62
CA ALA A 42 -6.75 -17.27 -12.44
C ALA A 42 -5.97 -17.41 -11.13
N ARG A 43 -4.97 -18.29 -11.10
CA ARG A 43 -4.08 -18.47 -9.95
C ARG A 43 -3.18 -17.25 -9.72
N ASP A 44 -2.70 -16.62 -10.79
CA ASP A 44 -1.74 -15.52 -10.71
C ASP A 44 -2.43 -14.14 -10.65
N ALA A 45 -3.76 -14.10 -10.72
CA ALA A 45 -4.57 -12.89 -10.64
C ALA A 45 -4.58 -12.30 -9.23
N LEU A 46 -4.37 -10.98 -9.13
CA LEU A 46 -4.38 -10.24 -7.88
C LEU A 46 -5.63 -9.37 -7.74
N ALA A 47 -6.10 -8.80 -8.85
CA ALA A 47 -7.26 -7.93 -8.96
C ALA A 47 -7.78 -7.94 -10.41
N VAL A 48 -8.87 -7.23 -10.67
CA VAL A 48 -9.35 -6.94 -12.02
C VAL A 48 -9.58 -5.44 -12.21
N LYS A 49 -9.38 -4.95 -13.42
CA LYS A 49 -9.78 -3.62 -13.84
C LYS A 49 -11.03 -3.73 -14.69
N VAL A 50 -12.14 -3.19 -14.20
CA VAL A 50 -13.45 -3.24 -14.86
C VAL A 50 -13.84 -1.83 -15.25
N ASN A 51 -14.00 -1.57 -16.56
CA ASN A 51 -14.30 -0.24 -17.10
C ASN A 51 -13.35 0.87 -16.60
N GLY A 52 -12.09 0.52 -16.38
CA GLY A 52 -11.05 1.44 -15.89
C GLY A 52 -10.91 1.53 -14.36
N GLU A 53 -11.81 0.92 -13.57
CA GLU A 53 -11.74 0.88 -12.10
C GLU A 53 -11.12 -0.44 -11.61
N VAL A 54 -10.09 -0.36 -10.76
CA VAL A 54 -9.47 -1.53 -10.14
C VAL A 54 -10.35 -2.03 -9.00
N ARG A 55 -10.70 -3.33 -9.02
CA ARG A 55 -11.68 -3.97 -8.14
C ARG A 55 -11.20 -5.34 -7.66
N ASP A 56 -11.75 -5.79 -6.53
CA ASP A 56 -11.49 -7.12 -5.99
C ASP A 56 -11.95 -8.20 -6.97
N LEU A 57 -11.21 -9.31 -7.03
CA LEU A 57 -11.53 -10.43 -7.92
C LEU A 57 -12.93 -11.02 -7.69
N GLN A 58 -13.40 -11.00 -6.45
CA GLN A 58 -14.69 -11.59 -6.04
C GLN A 58 -15.87 -10.62 -6.18
N ARG A 59 -15.65 -9.36 -6.57
CA ARG A 59 -16.75 -8.38 -6.67
C ARG A 59 -17.60 -8.68 -7.91
N PRO A 60 -18.93 -8.89 -7.79
CA PRO A 60 -19.80 -9.22 -8.92
C PRO A 60 -19.81 -8.14 -10.01
N ILE A 61 -19.95 -8.60 -11.26
CA ILE A 61 -20.13 -7.78 -12.45
C ILE A 61 -21.58 -7.92 -12.91
N GLU A 62 -22.31 -6.81 -12.90
CA GLU A 62 -23.77 -6.80 -13.16
C GLU A 62 -24.12 -6.43 -14.61
N GLU A 63 -23.19 -5.80 -15.33
CA GLU A 63 -23.41 -5.25 -16.66
C GLU A 63 -22.24 -5.61 -17.59
N ASP A 64 -22.44 -5.43 -18.89
CA ASP A 64 -21.38 -5.57 -19.89
C ASP A 64 -20.20 -4.66 -19.53
N ALA A 65 -18.98 -5.18 -19.66
CA ALA A 65 -17.79 -4.46 -19.22
C ALA A 65 -16.53 -4.80 -20.02
N ASP A 66 -15.62 -3.84 -20.10
CA ASP A 66 -14.22 -4.08 -20.46
C ASP A 66 -13.49 -4.56 -19.20
N LEU A 67 -12.84 -5.72 -19.27
CA LEU A 67 -12.15 -6.34 -18.15
C LEU A 67 -10.69 -6.67 -18.48
N GLU A 68 -9.80 -6.27 -17.60
CA GLU A 68 -8.39 -6.66 -17.59
C GLU A 68 -8.06 -7.37 -16.28
N VAL A 69 -7.38 -8.52 -16.36
CA VAL A 69 -6.90 -9.25 -15.18
C VAL A 69 -5.54 -8.70 -14.81
N LEU A 70 -5.40 -8.22 -13.57
CA LEU A 70 -4.16 -7.65 -13.06
C LEU A 70 -3.36 -8.71 -12.31
N THR A 71 -2.10 -8.82 -12.68
CA THR A 71 -1.13 -9.76 -12.12
C THR A 71 0.00 -9.02 -11.40
N TRP A 72 1.00 -9.75 -10.92
CA TRP A 72 2.19 -9.16 -10.29
C TRP A 72 2.98 -8.25 -11.24
N ASP A 73 2.93 -8.47 -12.55
CA ASP A 73 3.70 -7.69 -13.52
C ASP A 73 3.08 -6.30 -13.77
N ASP A 74 1.84 -6.10 -13.33
CA ASP A 74 1.09 -4.86 -13.49
C ASP A 74 1.28 -3.94 -12.28
N ALA A 75 1.51 -2.64 -12.54
CA ALA A 75 1.73 -1.66 -11.48
C ALA A 75 0.51 -1.57 -10.53
N GLU A 76 -0.70 -1.55 -11.08
CA GLU A 76 -1.94 -1.55 -10.29
C GLU A 76 -2.09 -2.85 -9.48
N GLY A 77 -1.66 -4.00 -10.02
CA GLY A 77 -1.65 -5.27 -9.30
C GLY A 77 -0.72 -5.25 -8.07
N LYS A 78 0.49 -4.67 -8.21
CA LYS A 78 1.42 -4.46 -7.08
C LYS A 78 0.84 -3.53 -6.01
N MET A 79 0.13 -2.47 -6.42
CA MET A 79 -0.53 -1.56 -5.48
C MET A 79 -1.59 -2.29 -4.63
N VAL A 80 -2.40 -3.16 -5.23
CA VAL A 80 -3.38 -3.99 -4.49
C VAL A 80 -2.68 -4.97 -3.54
N PHE A 81 -1.56 -5.55 -3.99
CA PHE A 81 -0.77 -6.46 -3.18
C PHE A 81 -0.20 -5.77 -1.93
N TRP A 82 0.41 -4.59 -2.10
CA TRP A 82 0.99 -3.84 -0.99
C TRP A 82 -0.07 -3.22 -0.08
N HIS A 83 -1.22 -2.83 -0.62
CA HIS A 83 -2.36 -2.41 0.18
C HIS A 83 -2.84 -3.52 1.12
N SER A 84 -2.96 -4.74 0.60
CA SER A 84 -3.29 -5.93 1.41
C SER A 84 -2.21 -6.26 2.44
N SER A 85 -0.96 -5.96 2.11
CA SER A 85 0.18 -6.15 3.02
C SER A 85 0.20 -5.13 4.16
N ALA A 86 -0.26 -3.89 3.93
CA ALA A 86 -0.47 -2.92 4.99
C ALA A 86 -1.53 -3.39 5.98
N HIS A 87 -2.63 -3.98 5.48
CA HIS A 87 -3.66 -4.60 6.32
C HIS A 87 -3.12 -5.80 7.13
N LEU A 88 -2.29 -6.64 6.51
CA LEU A 88 -1.64 -7.76 7.21
C LEU A 88 -0.67 -7.27 8.31
N LEU A 89 0.05 -6.17 8.07
CA LEU A 89 0.88 -5.52 9.09
C LEU A 89 0.00 -5.03 10.25
N ALA A 90 -1.13 -4.41 9.96
CA ALA A 90 -2.04 -3.93 11.00
C ALA A 90 -2.59 -5.07 11.87
N GLU A 91 -3.00 -6.19 11.27
CA GLU A 91 -3.41 -7.39 12.02
C GLU A 91 -2.27 -7.95 12.89
N ALA A 92 -1.04 -7.99 12.35
CA ALA A 92 0.13 -8.43 13.11
C ALA A 92 0.43 -7.53 14.32
N LEU A 93 0.29 -6.21 14.15
CA LEU A 93 0.47 -5.24 15.22
C LEU A 93 -0.62 -5.35 16.28
N GLU A 94 -1.89 -5.47 15.90
CA GLU A 94 -2.99 -5.68 16.86
C GLU A 94 -2.77 -6.97 17.68
N ALA A 95 -2.31 -8.04 17.02
CA ALA A 95 -2.03 -9.32 17.69
C ALA A 95 -0.84 -9.27 18.67
N LEU A 96 0.22 -8.50 18.36
CA LEU A 96 1.44 -8.41 19.19
C LEU A 96 1.39 -7.31 20.25
N TYR A 97 0.78 -6.17 19.91
CA TYR A 97 0.82 -4.95 20.73
C TYR A 97 -0.52 -4.64 21.42
N GLY A 98 -1.62 -5.31 21.05
CA GLY A 98 -2.92 -5.11 21.69
C GLY A 98 -3.59 -3.82 21.23
N ASP A 99 -3.86 -2.91 22.17
CA ASP A 99 -4.64 -1.68 21.96
C ASP A 99 -3.85 -0.59 21.22
N VAL A 100 -3.52 -0.85 19.96
CA VAL A 100 -2.92 0.09 19.02
C VAL A 100 -4.01 0.78 18.20
N LYS A 101 -3.82 2.08 17.91
CA LYS A 101 -4.79 2.85 17.10
C LYS A 101 -4.21 3.11 15.71
N PHE A 102 -4.94 2.65 14.71
CA PHE A 102 -4.53 2.75 13.32
C PHE A 102 -4.98 4.08 12.69
N GLY A 103 -4.04 4.76 12.04
CA GLY A 103 -4.30 5.93 11.21
C GLY A 103 -4.54 5.54 9.75
N VAL A 104 -3.59 5.87 8.88
CA VAL A 104 -3.63 5.58 7.44
C VAL A 104 -2.51 4.63 7.04
N GLY A 105 -2.82 3.70 6.12
CA GLY A 105 -1.85 2.72 5.63
C GLY A 105 -1.93 2.50 4.11
N PRO A 106 -1.54 3.48 3.29
CA PRO A 106 -1.65 3.36 1.84
C PRO A 106 -0.49 2.53 1.24
N PRO A 107 -0.73 1.89 0.09
CA PRO A 107 0.36 1.47 -0.79
C PRO A 107 1.08 2.69 -1.38
N ILE A 108 2.37 2.52 -1.70
CA ILE A 108 3.24 3.51 -2.34
C ILE A 108 4.03 2.82 -3.47
N GLU A 109 4.77 3.62 -4.26
CA GLU A 109 5.47 3.14 -5.47
C GLU A 109 6.36 1.90 -5.26
N ASP A 110 6.99 1.79 -4.09
CA ASP A 110 7.92 0.70 -3.75
C ASP A 110 7.54 -0.04 -2.45
N GLY A 111 6.24 -0.14 -2.15
CA GLY A 111 5.77 -0.87 -0.97
C GLY A 111 4.54 -0.25 -0.33
N PHE A 112 4.56 -0.13 0.98
CA PHE A 112 3.50 0.47 1.78
C PHE A 112 4.07 1.09 3.06
N TYR A 113 3.23 1.86 3.74
CA TYR A 113 3.47 2.19 5.14
C TYR A 113 2.17 2.08 5.94
N TYR A 114 2.29 2.09 7.27
CA TYR A 114 1.14 2.28 8.15
C TYR A 114 1.50 3.23 9.30
N ASP A 115 0.68 4.26 9.51
CA ASP A 115 0.77 5.16 10.66
C ASP A 115 -0.01 4.60 11.85
N VAL A 116 0.68 4.35 12.95
CA VAL A 116 0.13 3.68 14.13
C VAL A 116 0.47 4.45 15.39
N ASP A 117 -0.52 4.62 16.25
CA ASP A 117 -0.37 5.15 17.60
C ASP A 117 -0.25 4.00 18.59
N PHE A 118 0.85 4.00 19.34
CA PHE A 118 1.17 3.01 20.36
C PHE A 118 0.92 3.53 21.79
N SER A 119 0.26 4.68 21.98
CA SER A 119 0.10 5.34 23.29
C SER A 119 -0.52 4.42 24.36
N ASP A 120 -1.46 3.57 23.94
CA ASP A 120 -2.25 2.70 24.82
C ASP A 120 -1.91 1.21 24.60
N ALA A 121 -0.88 0.95 23.80
CA ALA A 121 -0.43 -0.40 23.49
C ALA A 121 0.16 -1.10 24.71
N GLY A 122 0.17 -2.43 24.68
CA GLY A 122 0.76 -3.27 25.73
C GLY A 122 2.30 -3.19 25.83
N ARG A 123 2.96 -2.59 24.83
CA ARG A 123 4.42 -2.39 24.77
C ARG A 123 4.80 -1.18 23.91
N ASP A 124 6.03 -0.71 24.06
CA ASP A 124 6.57 0.44 23.32
C ASP A 124 6.57 0.21 21.80
N ALA A 125 6.47 1.31 21.04
CA ALA A 125 6.53 1.27 19.58
C ALA A 125 7.82 0.59 19.06
N PRO A 126 7.75 -0.18 17.94
CA PRO A 126 8.92 -0.83 17.37
C PRO A 126 9.99 0.19 17.00
N SER A 127 11.22 -0.04 17.46
CA SER A 127 12.34 0.89 17.26
C SER A 127 13.64 0.20 16.85
N SER A 128 13.69 -1.12 16.90
CA SER A 128 14.85 -1.94 16.55
C SER A 128 14.59 -2.88 15.38
N GLU A 129 15.66 -3.40 14.77
CA GLU A 129 15.56 -4.44 13.74
C GLU A 129 14.95 -5.73 14.28
N ASP A 130 15.18 -6.05 15.55
CA ASP A 130 14.62 -7.23 16.21
C ASP A 130 13.09 -7.10 16.39
N ASP A 131 12.59 -5.91 16.74
CA ASP A 131 11.14 -5.65 16.82
C ASP A 131 10.48 -5.84 15.44
N LEU A 132 11.12 -5.32 14.39
CA LEU A 132 10.64 -5.45 13.02
C LEU A 132 10.64 -6.92 12.56
N ALA A 133 11.68 -7.68 12.92
CA ALA A 133 11.76 -9.11 12.60
C ALA A 133 10.66 -9.92 13.31
N GLU A 134 10.34 -9.60 14.57
CA GLU A 134 9.22 -10.23 15.29
C GLU A 134 7.87 -9.95 14.61
N ILE A 135 7.66 -8.71 14.15
CA ILE A 135 6.44 -8.35 13.40
C ILE A 135 6.40 -9.07 12.06
N GLU A 136 7.52 -9.15 11.33
CA GLU A 136 7.62 -9.91 10.08
C GLU A 136 7.28 -11.40 10.27
N GLU A 137 7.77 -12.03 11.34
CA GLU A 137 7.43 -13.41 11.69
C GLU A 137 5.93 -13.56 11.93
N LYS A 138 5.32 -12.61 12.67
CA LYS A 138 3.88 -12.62 12.90
C LYS A 138 3.07 -12.44 11.61
N MET A 139 3.50 -11.53 10.73
CA MET A 139 2.87 -11.35 9.42
C MET A 139 2.91 -12.64 8.60
N GLN A 140 4.04 -13.35 8.61
CA GLN A 140 4.18 -14.64 7.92
C GLN A 140 3.28 -15.72 8.54
N GLU A 141 3.18 -15.79 9.87
CA GLU A 141 2.26 -16.69 10.57
C GLU A 141 0.80 -16.44 10.15
N LEU A 142 0.38 -15.17 10.10
CA LEU A 142 -0.97 -14.77 9.72
C LEU A 142 -1.26 -15.02 8.23
N ALA A 143 -0.30 -14.71 7.35
CA ALA A 143 -0.40 -15.02 5.92
C ALA A 143 -0.56 -16.52 5.67
N ALA A 144 0.16 -17.37 6.41
CA ALA A 144 0.09 -18.82 6.27
C ALA A 144 -1.29 -19.42 6.63
N ARG A 145 -2.17 -18.66 7.30
CA ARG A 145 -3.56 -19.07 7.56
C ARG A 145 -4.45 -18.96 6.32
N ASP A 146 -4.02 -18.20 5.30
CA ASP A 146 -4.70 -18.03 4.02
C ASP A 146 -6.18 -17.62 4.16
N VAL A 147 -6.43 -16.63 5.00
CA VAL A 147 -7.79 -16.14 5.28
C VAL A 147 -8.24 -15.17 4.18
N PRO A 148 -9.53 -15.18 3.80
CA PRO A 148 -10.05 -14.27 2.78
C PRO A 148 -10.09 -12.83 3.29
N TYR A 149 -9.96 -11.86 2.36
CA TYR A 149 -10.33 -10.48 2.61
C TYR A 149 -11.82 -10.30 2.28
N GLU A 150 -12.63 -10.06 3.30
CA GLU A 150 -14.07 -9.93 3.17
C GLU A 150 -14.47 -8.46 3.16
N ARG A 151 -15.07 -8.02 2.06
CA ARG A 151 -15.59 -6.66 1.88
C ARG A 151 -17.05 -6.58 2.33
N GLU A 152 -17.36 -5.68 3.25
CA GLU A 152 -18.71 -5.45 3.75
C GLU A 152 -19.11 -3.97 3.59
N PRO A 153 -20.20 -3.65 2.89
CA PRO A 153 -20.76 -2.30 2.90
C PRO A 153 -21.44 -2.03 4.25
N VAL A 154 -21.14 -0.89 4.85
CA VAL A 154 -21.70 -0.51 6.16
C VAL A 154 -22.20 0.93 6.12
N SER A 155 -23.21 1.24 6.93
CA SER A 155 -23.65 2.63 7.09
C SER A 155 -22.63 3.45 7.87
N LYS A 156 -22.67 4.78 7.70
CA LYS A 156 -21.84 5.71 8.47
C LYS A 156 -22.05 5.57 9.99
N ASP A 157 -23.29 5.37 10.42
CA ASP A 157 -23.64 5.22 11.83
C ASP A 157 -23.08 3.92 12.42
N GLU A 158 -23.22 2.79 11.72
CA GLU A 158 -22.64 1.51 12.14
C GLU A 158 -21.11 1.58 12.19
N ALA A 159 -20.50 2.20 11.17
CA ALA A 159 -19.05 2.36 11.13
C ALA A 159 -18.53 3.21 12.29
N MET A 160 -19.21 4.33 12.56
CA MET A 160 -18.89 5.22 13.67
C MET A 160 -19.04 4.51 15.02
N GLN A 161 -20.12 3.75 15.21
CA GLN A 161 -20.35 2.97 16.42
C GLN A 161 -19.24 1.94 16.64
N TYR A 162 -18.91 1.15 15.62
CA TYR A 162 -17.86 0.13 15.69
C TYR A 162 -16.51 0.71 16.15
N PHE A 163 -16.05 1.80 15.52
CA PHE A 163 -14.77 2.41 15.88
C PHE A 163 -14.81 3.26 17.15
N THR A 164 -16.00 3.64 17.62
CA THR A 164 -16.19 4.22 18.96
C THR A 164 -16.00 3.14 20.03
N GLU A 165 -16.63 1.99 19.87
CA GLU A 165 -16.51 0.85 20.78
C GLU A 165 -15.09 0.26 20.80
N LYS A 166 -14.42 0.25 19.63
CA LYS A 166 -13.01 -0.17 19.49
C LYS A 166 -12.01 0.88 20.00
N GLY A 167 -12.43 2.10 20.35
CA GLY A 167 -11.53 3.14 20.83
C GLY A 167 -10.56 3.68 19.78
N ALA A 168 -10.96 3.72 18.50
CA ALA A 168 -10.12 4.10 17.37
C ALA A 168 -10.41 5.54 16.87
N PRO A 169 -9.87 6.59 17.50
CA PRO A 169 -10.23 7.99 17.21
C PRO A 169 -9.87 8.43 15.79
N TYR A 170 -8.76 7.94 15.24
CA TYR A 170 -8.33 8.30 13.89
C TYR A 170 -9.30 7.80 12.82
N LYS A 171 -9.87 6.59 13.00
CA LYS A 171 -10.87 6.04 12.08
C LYS A 171 -12.20 6.78 12.21
N GLN A 172 -12.59 7.20 13.41
CA GLN A 172 -13.78 8.04 13.61
C GLN A 172 -13.68 9.35 12.81
N GLU A 173 -12.55 10.07 12.92
CA GLU A 173 -12.33 11.29 12.15
C GLU A 173 -12.37 11.05 10.63
N LEU A 174 -11.80 9.94 10.14
CA LEU A 174 -11.91 9.58 8.73
C LEU A 174 -13.37 9.36 8.31
N ILE A 175 -14.17 8.69 9.14
CA ILE A 175 -15.59 8.42 8.85
C ILE A 175 -16.40 9.72 8.78
N GLU A 176 -16.11 10.70 9.65
CA GLU A 176 -16.80 12.00 9.64
C GLU A 176 -16.72 12.69 8.27
N GLU A 177 -15.61 12.53 7.55
CA GLU A 177 -15.37 13.11 6.22
C GLU A 177 -15.99 12.30 5.07
N LEU A 178 -16.44 11.06 5.31
CA LEU A 178 -17.01 10.20 4.28
C LEU A 178 -18.52 10.38 4.13
N GLU A 179 -19.00 10.24 2.90
CA GLU A 179 -20.44 10.21 2.59
C GLU A 179 -21.02 8.83 2.90
N ASP A 180 -22.23 8.81 3.46
CA ASP A 180 -22.94 7.57 3.75
C ASP A 180 -23.21 6.76 2.46
N GLY A 181 -23.24 5.43 2.58
CA GLY A 181 -23.33 4.51 1.44
C GLY A 181 -22.04 4.32 0.63
N THR A 182 -20.95 5.05 0.94
CA THR A 182 -19.62 4.85 0.32
C THR A 182 -18.63 4.12 1.23
N ILE A 183 -19.07 3.78 2.44
CA ILE A 183 -18.23 3.24 3.50
C ILE A 183 -18.25 1.72 3.45
N THR A 184 -17.06 1.13 3.52
CA THR A 184 -16.88 -0.31 3.57
C THR A 184 -15.87 -0.70 4.62
N PHE A 185 -16.11 -1.88 5.19
CA PHE A 185 -15.14 -2.60 5.98
C PHE A 185 -14.47 -3.65 5.14
N TYR A 186 -13.19 -3.85 5.42
CA TYR A 186 -12.48 -5.05 5.04
C TYR A 186 -12.10 -5.81 6.29
N ARG A 187 -12.46 -7.08 6.32
CA ARG A 187 -12.16 -8.01 7.40
C ARG A 187 -11.20 -9.07 6.90
N GLN A 188 -10.13 -9.31 7.66
CA GLN A 188 -9.27 -10.46 7.47
C GLN A 188 -8.91 -11.04 8.84
N GLY A 189 -9.14 -12.34 9.02
CA GLY A 189 -8.94 -12.99 10.32
C GLY A 189 -9.76 -12.32 11.43
N GLU A 190 -9.06 -11.78 12.43
CA GLU A 190 -9.66 -11.06 13.56
C GLU A 190 -9.61 -9.54 13.41
N PHE A 191 -8.99 -9.03 12.34
CA PHE A 191 -8.83 -7.60 12.09
C PHE A 191 -9.91 -7.09 11.12
N THR A 192 -10.43 -5.91 11.44
CA THR A 192 -11.38 -5.16 10.60
C THR A 192 -10.90 -3.73 10.47
N ASP A 193 -10.87 -3.21 9.24
CA ASP A 193 -10.48 -1.82 8.96
C ASP A 193 -11.48 -1.08 8.05
N LEU A 194 -11.50 0.23 8.21
CA LEU A 194 -12.17 1.18 7.33
C LEU A 194 -11.33 1.32 6.06
N CYS A 195 -11.78 0.67 4.99
CA CYS A 195 -11.03 0.64 3.74
C CYS A 195 -11.98 0.49 2.55
N ARG A 196 -11.66 1.17 1.44
CA ARG A 196 -12.42 1.05 0.18
C ARG A 196 -11.95 -0.10 -0.71
N GLY A 197 -10.76 -0.62 -0.43
CA GLY A 197 -10.11 -1.64 -1.25
C GLY A 197 -9.55 -1.09 -2.57
N PRO A 198 -9.27 -1.98 -3.53
CA PRO A 198 -9.46 -3.44 -3.43
C PRO A 198 -8.34 -4.12 -2.64
N HIS A 199 -8.58 -5.40 -2.32
CA HIS A 199 -7.63 -6.31 -1.68
C HIS A 199 -7.43 -7.58 -2.49
N LEU A 200 -6.36 -8.31 -2.16
CA LEU A 200 -6.09 -9.66 -2.67
C LEU A 200 -7.23 -10.62 -2.27
N PRO A 201 -7.38 -11.78 -2.95
CA PRO A 201 -8.38 -12.78 -2.57
C PRO A 201 -8.20 -13.30 -1.14
N SER A 202 -6.95 -13.47 -0.71
CA SER A 202 -6.60 -13.99 0.62
C SER A 202 -5.21 -13.50 1.05
N THR A 203 -4.91 -13.69 2.34
CA THR A 203 -3.61 -13.30 2.93
C THR A 203 -2.45 -14.19 2.46
N GLY A 204 -2.71 -15.41 1.96
CA GLY A 204 -1.68 -16.40 1.64
C GLY A 204 -0.72 -16.01 0.52
N ALA A 205 -1.13 -15.09 -0.35
CA ALA A 205 -0.26 -14.57 -1.41
C ALA A 205 0.89 -13.70 -0.87
N ILE A 206 0.78 -13.17 0.35
CA ILE A 206 1.77 -12.28 0.98
C ILE A 206 2.83 -13.13 1.70
N THR A 207 3.65 -13.83 0.92
CA THR A 207 4.58 -14.84 1.46
C THR A 207 5.89 -14.26 2.02
N TYR A 208 6.41 -13.18 1.44
CA TYR A 208 7.70 -12.60 1.81
C TYR A 208 7.57 -11.12 2.18
N PRO A 209 6.98 -10.78 3.35
CA PRO A 209 6.98 -9.43 3.88
C PRO A 209 8.37 -9.05 4.41
N LYS A 210 8.71 -7.76 4.29
CA LYS A 210 9.89 -7.14 4.86
C LYS A 210 9.57 -5.72 5.32
N LEU A 211 9.78 -5.43 6.59
CA LEU A 211 9.73 -4.09 7.14
C LEU A 211 11.09 -3.42 6.98
N LEU A 212 11.07 -2.16 6.55
CA LEU A 212 12.26 -1.46 6.09
C LEU A 212 12.80 -0.47 7.13
N SER A 213 11.89 0.27 7.78
CA SER A 213 12.25 1.32 8.72
C SER A 213 11.02 1.83 9.46
N THR A 214 11.23 2.46 10.60
CA THR A 214 10.23 3.28 11.29
C THR A 214 10.57 4.76 11.20
N ALA A 215 9.55 5.62 11.23
CA ALA A 215 9.70 7.06 11.24
C ALA A 215 8.61 7.70 12.11
N GLY A 216 8.85 8.89 12.63
CA GLY A 216 7.80 9.72 13.23
C GLY A 216 6.93 10.35 12.14
N ALA A 217 5.62 10.32 12.33
CA ALA A 217 4.66 11.07 11.54
C ALA A 217 3.73 11.85 12.48
N TYR A 218 3.08 12.88 11.96
CA TYR A 218 2.02 13.58 12.67
C TYR A 218 0.69 13.30 11.99
N TRP A 219 -0.37 13.12 12.78
CA TRP A 219 -1.69 12.91 12.22
C TRP A 219 -2.10 14.09 11.33
N ARG A 220 -2.57 13.79 10.10
CA ARG A 220 -2.82 14.76 9.02
C ARG A 220 -1.61 15.62 8.60
N GLY A 221 -0.39 15.26 9.03
CA GLY A 221 0.81 16.06 8.78
C GLY A 221 0.87 17.37 9.59
N ASP A 222 0.08 17.48 10.65
CA ASP A 222 -0.02 18.66 11.51
C ASP A 222 0.77 18.45 12.81
N GLU A 223 1.85 19.21 13.00
CA GLU A 223 2.78 19.08 14.13
C GLU A 223 2.16 19.35 15.51
N ASP A 224 1.01 20.03 15.55
CA ASP A 224 0.25 20.27 16.79
C ASP A 224 -0.62 19.07 17.18
N ARG A 225 -0.70 18.03 16.33
CA ARG A 225 -1.53 16.83 16.55
C ARG A 225 -0.70 15.65 17.06
N ALA A 226 -1.39 14.54 17.32
CA ALA A 226 -0.78 13.32 17.85
C ALA A 226 0.38 12.84 16.94
N GLN A 227 1.49 12.50 17.58
CA GLN A 227 2.63 11.88 16.92
C GLN A 227 2.37 10.38 16.79
N LEU A 228 2.52 9.88 15.56
CA LEU A 228 2.35 8.48 15.18
C LEU A 228 3.70 7.87 14.82
N THR A 229 3.79 6.55 14.90
CA THR A 229 4.90 5.78 14.35
C THR A 229 4.49 5.25 12.97
N ARG A 230 5.17 5.75 11.94
CA ARG A 230 5.07 5.24 10.58
C ARG A 230 5.98 4.05 10.40
N ILE A 231 5.43 2.91 10.02
CA ILE A 231 6.20 1.69 9.74
C ILE A 231 6.18 1.47 8.23
N TYR A 232 7.35 1.48 7.59
CA TYR A 232 7.51 1.21 6.17
C TYR A 232 7.75 -0.27 5.92
N GLY A 233 7.14 -0.82 4.88
CA GLY A 233 7.32 -2.20 4.49
C GLY A 233 7.14 -2.42 3.00
N VAL A 234 7.59 -3.59 2.56
CA VAL A 234 7.40 -4.11 1.22
C VAL A 234 7.12 -5.60 1.34
N SER A 235 6.47 -6.19 0.35
CA SER A 235 6.19 -7.61 0.33
C SER A 235 6.17 -8.14 -1.09
N PHE A 236 6.47 -9.43 -1.23
CA PHE A 236 6.55 -10.10 -2.51
C PHE A 236 5.95 -11.51 -2.45
N PRO A 237 5.37 -12.02 -3.56
CA PRO A 237 4.89 -13.40 -3.65
C PRO A 237 6.04 -14.42 -3.77
N LYS A 238 7.25 -13.98 -4.10
CA LYS A 238 8.42 -14.85 -4.31
C LYS A 238 9.66 -14.27 -3.65
N LYS A 239 10.43 -15.12 -2.96
CA LYS A 239 11.67 -14.72 -2.26
C LYS A 239 12.66 -14.02 -3.17
N LYS A 240 12.83 -14.54 -4.40
CA LYS A 240 13.75 -13.97 -5.38
C LYS A 240 13.48 -12.48 -5.66
N LEU A 241 12.21 -12.08 -5.71
CA LEU A 241 11.83 -10.69 -5.97
C LEU A 241 12.18 -9.80 -4.77
N LEU A 242 11.99 -10.29 -3.54
CA LEU A 242 12.41 -9.60 -2.33
C LEU A 242 13.93 -9.42 -2.31
N ASP A 243 14.69 -10.49 -2.58
CA ASP A 243 16.15 -10.46 -2.59
C ASP A 243 16.68 -9.44 -3.63
N GLU A 244 16.10 -9.42 -4.83
CA GLU A 244 16.43 -8.44 -5.89
C GLU A 244 16.10 -7.00 -5.46
N HIS A 245 14.96 -6.78 -4.81
CA HIS A 245 14.57 -5.47 -4.31
C HIS A 245 15.51 -4.97 -3.21
N LEU A 246 15.89 -5.83 -2.26
CA LEU A 246 16.83 -5.49 -1.19
C LEU A 246 18.23 -5.19 -1.72
N GLU A 247 18.70 -5.92 -2.73
CA GLU A 247 19.96 -5.62 -3.41
C GLU A 247 19.92 -4.23 -4.08
N MET A 248 18.79 -3.86 -4.69
CA MET A 248 18.60 -2.54 -5.29
C MET A 248 18.59 -1.42 -4.24
N LEU A 249 17.93 -1.63 -3.09
CA LEU A 249 17.94 -0.68 -1.99
C LEU A 249 19.35 -0.48 -1.42
N GLU A 250 20.14 -1.55 -1.30
CA GLU A 250 21.52 -1.43 -0.82
C GLU A 250 22.40 -0.65 -1.81
N LYS A 251 22.30 -0.94 -3.10
CA LYS A 251 22.97 -0.15 -4.15
C LYS A 251 22.55 1.33 -4.15
N ALA A 252 21.29 1.61 -3.83
CA ALA A 252 20.79 2.98 -3.71
C ALA A 252 21.40 3.68 -2.47
N ARG A 253 21.48 3.00 -1.32
CA ARG A 253 22.12 3.50 -0.09
C ARG A 253 23.60 3.79 -0.28
N GLU A 254 24.32 2.95 -1.03
CA GLU A 254 25.72 3.20 -1.38
C GLU A 254 25.91 4.51 -2.17
N ARG A 255 24.88 4.95 -2.90
CA ARG A 255 24.90 6.14 -3.76
C ARG A 255 24.18 7.34 -3.15
N ASP A 256 23.78 7.24 -1.89
CA ASP A 256 23.11 8.33 -1.19
C ASP A 256 24.06 9.55 -1.08
N HIS A 257 23.59 10.70 -1.56
CA HIS A 257 24.38 11.93 -1.57
C HIS A 257 24.78 12.39 -0.15
N ARG A 258 24.06 12.01 0.90
CA ARG A 258 24.39 12.29 2.30
C ARG A 258 25.56 11.44 2.77
N LYS A 259 25.60 10.16 2.36
CA LYS A 259 26.73 9.26 2.62
C LYS A 259 27.96 9.73 1.86
N LEU A 260 27.84 9.86 0.54
CA LEU A 260 28.94 10.29 -0.33
C LEU A 260 29.40 11.71 -0.03
N GLY A 261 28.48 12.63 0.23
CA GLY A 261 28.79 14.02 0.58
C GLY A 261 29.65 14.14 1.83
N ARG A 262 29.41 13.28 2.82
CA ARG A 262 30.25 13.17 4.02
C ARG A 262 31.60 12.50 3.71
N GLU A 263 31.60 11.36 3.02
CA GLU A 263 32.82 10.59 2.71
C GLU A 263 33.79 11.36 1.79
N LEU A 264 33.26 12.15 0.86
CA LEU A 264 34.03 12.97 -0.07
C LEU A 264 34.29 14.39 0.44
N GLU A 265 33.80 14.74 1.63
CA GLU A 265 33.93 16.06 2.25
C GLU A 265 33.38 17.18 1.34
N LEU A 266 32.19 16.99 0.79
CA LEU A 266 31.53 17.97 -0.08
C LEU A 266 30.74 18.99 0.74
N PHE A 267 30.00 18.53 1.75
CA PHE A 267 29.22 19.39 2.63
C PHE A 267 29.08 18.74 4.01
N THR A 268 28.65 19.55 4.98
CA THR A 268 28.32 19.07 6.33
C THR A 268 27.15 19.86 6.90
N PHE A 269 26.56 19.35 7.99
CA PHE A 269 25.50 20.01 8.75
C PHE A 269 25.97 20.27 10.18
N SER A 270 25.47 21.34 10.80
CA SER A 270 25.73 21.67 12.19
C SER A 270 24.43 22.13 12.86
N GLU A 271 24.11 21.51 13.99
CA GLU A 271 22.95 21.90 14.80
C GLU A 271 23.01 23.37 15.24
N THR A 272 24.21 23.89 15.48
CA THR A 272 24.42 25.30 15.86
C THR A 272 24.07 26.28 14.73
N VAL A 273 24.27 25.86 13.47
CA VAL A 273 23.93 26.69 12.30
C VAL A 273 22.44 26.62 12.01
N GLY A 274 21.85 25.44 12.14
CA GLY A 274 20.42 25.20 11.96
C GLY A 274 20.12 24.03 11.03
N ALA A 275 18.96 23.41 11.21
CA ALA A 275 18.47 22.33 10.36
C ALA A 275 18.20 22.84 8.94
N GLY A 276 18.54 22.03 7.92
CA GLY A 276 18.34 22.39 6.52
C GLY A 276 19.33 23.42 5.95
N LEU A 277 20.34 23.83 6.72
CA LEU A 277 21.37 24.78 6.28
C LEU A 277 22.72 24.08 6.06
N PRO A 278 22.96 23.48 4.87
CA PRO A 278 24.21 22.78 4.59
C PRO A 278 25.38 23.77 4.46
N MET A 279 26.50 23.44 5.10
CA MET A 279 27.75 24.14 4.93
C MET A 279 28.57 23.45 3.84
N TRP A 280 28.82 24.15 2.74
CA TRP A 280 29.66 23.67 1.64
C TRP A 280 31.13 23.70 2.08
N LEU A 281 31.77 22.53 2.03
CA LEU A 281 33.19 22.37 2.30
C LEU A 281 33.99 22.71 1.02
N PRO A 282 35.31 22.96 1.10
CA PRO A 282 36.08 23.46 -0.06
C PRO A 282 35.91 22.64 -1.36
N LYS A 283 35.83 21.31 -1.27
CA LYS A 283 35.61 20.43 -2.43
C LYS A 283 34.19 20.59 -3.01
N GLY A 284 33.18 20.66 -2.16
CA GLY A 284 31.81 20.90 -2.59
C GLY A 284 31.60 22.30 -3.15
N THR A 285 32.24 23.32 -2.56
CA THR A 285 32.25 24.68 -3.11
C THR A 285 32.84 24.70 -4.53
N THR A 286 33.98 24.04 -4.74
CA THR A 286 34.60 23.92 -6.08
C THR A 286 33.65 23.26 -7.08
N LEU A 287 32.98 22.16 -6.68
CA LEU A 287 31.99 21.48 -7.53
C LEU A 287 30.83 22.42 -7.89
N ARG A 288 30.28 23.11 -6.89
CA ARG A 288 29.18 24.07 -7.07
C ARG A 288 29.56 25.22 -7.98
N GLU A 289 30.70 25.87 -7.75
CA GLU A 289 31.20 26.98 -8.58
C GLU A 289 31.41 26.56 -10.04
N THR A 290 31.88 25.32 -10.26
CA THR A 290 32.04 24.77 -11.61
C THR A 290 30.70 24.65 -12.33
N LEU A 291 29.67 24.15 -11.65
CA LEU A 291 28.32 24.02 -12.20
C LEU A 291 27.65 25.38 -12.42
N GLU A 292 27.84 26.31 -11.47
CA GLU A 292 27.32 27.67 -11.55
C GLU A 292 27.95 28.44 -12.72
N GLY A 293 29.26 28.34 -12.91
CA GLY A 293 29.95 28.96 -14.04
C GLY A 293 29.47 28.44 -15.39
N PHE A 294 29.26 27.13 -15.52
CA PHE A 294 28.66 26.52 -16.71
C PHE A 294 27.25 27.08 -16.96
N LEU A 295 26.40 27.12 -15.94
CA LEU A 295 25.02 27.61 -16.05
C LEU A 295 24.98 29.08 -16.47
N GLN A 296 25.80 29.94 -15.86
CA GLN A 296 25.88 31.36 -16.20
C GLN A 296 26.29 31.56 -17.66
N GLN A 297 27.27 30.79 -18.14
CA GLN A 297 27.69 30.86 -19.55
C GLN A 297 26.52 30.50 -20.50
N GLU A 298 25.83 29.39 -20.26
CA GLU A 298 24.67 28.98 -21.07
C GLU A 298 23.54 30.01 -21.05
N GLN A 299 23.30 30.66 -19.90
CA GLN A 299 22.30 31.70 -19.75
C GLN A 299 22.63 32.92 -20.62
N LEU A 300 23.87 33.39 -20.57
CA LEU A 300 24.35 34.51 -21.39
C LEU A 300 24.25 34.21 -22.89
N GLU A 301 24.64 33.01 -23.32
CA GLU A 301 24.54 32.58 -24.72
C GLU A 301 23.08 32.56 -25.22
N ARG A 302 22.12 32.33 -24.33
CA ARG A 302 20.68 32.33 -24.62
C ARG A 302 20.02 33.70 -24.43
N GLY A 303 20.79 34.74 -24.11
CA GLY A 303 20.32 36.11 -23.97
C GLY A 303 19.61 36.41 -22.65
N TYR A 304 19.82 35.59 -21.62
CA TYR A 304 19.41 35.92 -20.25
C TYR A 304 20.43 36.89 -19.63
N GLU A 305 19.97 37.75 -18.72
CA GLU A 305 20.79 38.67 -17.92
C GLU A 305 20.80 38.19 -16.46
N PRO A 306 21.65 37.20 -16.10
CA PRO A 306 21.73 36.64 -14.75
C PRO A 306 22.48 37.53 -13.75
#